data_AF-A0A523HZR1-F1
#
_entry.id   AF-A0A523HZR1-F1
#
_cell.length_a   1.000
_cell.length_b   1.000
_cell.length_c   1.000
_cell.angle_alpha   90.00
_cell.angle_beta   90.00
_cell.angle_gamma   90.00
#
_symmetry.space_group_name_H-M   'P 1'
#
loop_
_entity.id
_entity.type
_entity.pdbx_description
1 polymer ?
#
loop_
_entity_poly.entity_id
_entity_poly.type
_entity_poly.pdbx_seq_one_letter_code
_entity_poly.pdbx_strand_id
1 'polypeptide(L)'
;MVVRRAARLSKFVSIKIRKTVLANRDKIYQEIRQTKELYRLMVKWSSGETLTSEEKTAVKSQLLDICKTIPALAIFVLPFGSILLAVLIKFLPFKILPTAFNEPPENPEPPS
;
A
#
# COMPACT_ATOMS: atom_id res chain seq x y z
N MET A 1 -10.08 27.50 34.69
CA MET A 1 -9.93 28.09 33.34
C MET A 1 -9.44 27.08 32.27
N VAL A 2 -8.67 26.05 32.62
CA VAL A 2 -8.03 25.08 31.69
C VAL A 2 -9.02 24.12 31.00
N VAL A 3 -10.02 23.58 31.73
CA VAL A 3 -11.02 22.63 31.18
C VAL A 3 -11.83 23.23 30.01
N ARG A 4 -12.19 24.52 30.11
CA ARG A 4 -12.91 25.26 29.06
C ARG A 4 -12.07 25.52 27.80
N ARG A 5 -10.73 25.39 27.87
CA ARG A 5 -9.83 25.51 26.71
C ARG A 5 -9.68 24.16 25.99
N ALA A 6 -9.50 23.07 26.74
CA ALA A 6 -9.46 21.71 26.19
C ALA A 6 -10.76 21.33 25.45
N ALA A 7 -11.92 21.66 26.04
CA ALA A 7 -13.22 21.41 25.40
C ALA A 7 -13.41 22.19 24.09
N ARG A 8 -12.87 23.43 24.00
CA ARG A 8 -12.90 24.23 22.76
C ARG A 8 -11.98 23.66 21.68
N LEU A 9 -10.80 23.16 22.07
CA LEU A 9 -9.86 22.52 21.15
C LEU A 9 -10.45 21.23 20.57
N SER A 10 -11.00 20.36 21.44
CA SER A 10 -11.68 19.12 21.02
C SER A 10 -12.81 19.41 20.04
N LYS A 11 -13.67 20.40 20.33
CA LYS A 11 -14.75 20.82 19.42
C LYS A 11 -14.22 21.28 18.06
N PHE A 12 -13.13 22.07 18.02
CA PHE A 12 -12.52 22.53 16.78
C PHE A 12 -11.92 21.38 15.96
N VAL A 13 -11.22 20.47 16.61
CA VAL A 13 -10.65 19.28 15.97
C VAL A 13 -11.76 18.41 15.36
N SER A 14 -12.85 18.15 16.08
CA SER A 14 -14.00 17.39 15.56
C SER A 14 -14.64 18.05 14.33
N ILE A 15 -14.78 19.38 14.34
CA ILE A 15 -15.31 20.14 13.18
C ILE A 15 -14.38 20.01 11.98
N LYS A 16 -13.07 20.14 12.20
CA LYS A 16 -12.06 20.04 11.14
C LYS A 16 -12.04 18.63 10.53
N ILE A 17 -12.04 17.59 11.36
CA ILE A 17 -12.12 16.19 10.91
C ILE A 17 -13.40 15.99 10.10
N ARG A 18 -14.57 16.39 10.61
CA ARG A 18 -15.84 16.25 9.90
C ARG A 18 -15.82 16.96 8.54
N LYS A 19 -15.27 18.17 8.47
CA LYS A 19 -15.11 18.92 7.22
C LYS A 19 -14.20 18.18 6.23
N THR A 20 -13.06 17.68 6.70
CA THR A 20 -12.11 16.93 5.86
C THR A 20 -12.73 15.64 5.35
N VAL A 21 -13.43 14.87 6.19
CA VAL A 21 -14.13 13.64 5.79
C VAL A 21 -15.20 13.95 4.74
N LEU A 22 -16.04 14.97 4.98
CA LEU A 22 -17.10 15.35 4.04
C LEU A 22 -16.55 15.84 2.69
N ALA A 23 -15.46 16.61 2.71
CA ALA A 23 -14.82 17.11 1.49
C ALA A 23 -14.14 16.01 0.65
N ASN A 24 -13.81 14.87 1.27
CA ASN A 24 -13.18 13.73 0.60
C ASN A 24 -14.12 12.52 0.45
N ARG A 25 -15.42 12.67 0.75
CA ARG A 25 -16.38 11.56 0.80
C ARG A 25 -16.40 10.70 -0.47
N ASP A 26 -16.33 11.33 -1.64
CA ASP A 26 -16.45 10.64 -2.94
C ASP A 26 -15.18 9.83 -3.21
N LYS A 27 -14.00 10.37 -2.84
CA LYS A 27 -12.72 9.65 -2.89
C LYS A 27 -12.70 8.48 -1.92
N ILE A 28 -13.15 8.69 -0.68
CA ILE A 28 -13.24 7.62 0.32
C ILE A 28 -14.16 6.49 -0.17
N TYR A 29 -15.31 6.83 -0.76
CA TYR A 29 -16.22 5.84 -1.32
C TYR A 29 -15.58 5.04 -2.48
N GLN A 30 -14.82 5.72 -3.33
CA GLN A 30 -14.08 5.08 -4.41
C GLN A 30 -13.03 4.10 -3.89
N GLU A 31 -12.23 4.50 -2.89
CA GLU A 31 -11.22 3.63 -2.25
C GLU A 31 -11.84 2.38 -1.63
N ILE A 32 -12.98 2.53 -0.94
CA ILE A 32 -13.74 1.41 -0.36
C ILE A 32 -14.19 0.44 -1.45
N ARG A 33 -14.71 0.96 -2.58
CA ARG A 33 -15.16 0.12 -3.69
C ARG A 33 -14.00 -0.66 -4.32
N GLN A 34 -12.86 0.01 -4.54
CA GLN A 34 -11.66 -0.63 -5.09
C GLN A 34 -11.11 -1.71 -4.15
N THR A 35 -11.09 -1.43 -2.83
CA THR A 35 -10.67 -2.40 -1.81
C THR A 35 -11.61 -3.62 -1.77
N LYS A 36 -12.92 -3.43 -1.91
CA LYS A 36 -13.89 -4.53 -1.98
C LYS A 36 -13.67 -5.39 -3.22
N GLU A 37 -13.36 -4.78 -4.35
CA GLU A 37 -13.04 -5.51 -5.57
C GLU A 37 -11.75 -6.33 -5.43
N LEU A 38 -10.69 -5.75 -4.83
CA LEU A 38 -9.47 -6.49 -4.50
C LEU A 38 -9.79 -7.74 -3.67
N TYR A 39 -10.56 -7.55 -2.59
CA TYR A 39 -10.96 -8.63 -1.69
C TYR A 39 -11.72 -9.74 -2.43
N ARG A 40 -12.67 -9.36 -3.29
CA ARG A 40 -13.42 -10.33 -4.12
C ARG A 40 -12.48 -11.14 -5.01
N LEU A 41 -11.51 -10.50 -5.66
CA LEU A 41 -10.53 -11.17 -6.51
C LEU A 41 -9.59 -12.08 -5.70
N MET A 42 -9.19 -11.66 -4.49
CA MET A 42 -8.38 -12.50 -3.59
C MET A 42 -9.16 -13.73 -3.12
N VAL A 43 -10.44 -13.58 -2.76
CA VAL A 43 -11.31 -14.70 -2.37
C VAL A 43 -11.49 -15.67 -3.54
N LYS A 44 -11.79 -15.15 -4.74
CA LYS A 44 -11.91 -15.96 -5.97
C LYS A 44 -10.65 -16.81 -6.18
N TRP A 45 -9.48 -16.18 -6.12
CA TRP A 45 -8.21 -16.87 -6.29
C TRP A 45 -7.93 -17.89 -5.16
N SER A 46 -8.24 -17.55 -3.91
CA SER A 46 -8.08 -18.43 -2.75
C SER A 46 -9.00 -19.66 -2.80
N SER A 47 -10.15 -19.56 -3.45
CA SER A 47 -11.07 -20.68 -3.68
C SER A 47 -10.62 -21.63 -4.80
N GLY A 48 -9.45 -21.38 -5.41
CA GLY A 48 -8.88 -22.21 -6.48
C GLY A 48 -9.32 -21.80 -7.89
N GLU A 49 -10.09 -20.73 -8.04
CA GLU A 49 -10.50 -20.24 -9.35
C GLU A 49 -9.37 -19.44 -10.05
N THR A 50 -9.32 -19.52 -11.38
CA THR A 50 -8.34 -18.77 -12.17
C THR A 50 -8.79 -17.33 -12.40
N LEU A 51 -7.89 -16.38 -12.16
CA LEU A 51 -8.08 -14.99 -12.55
C LEU A 51 -7.79 -14.77 -14.03
N THR A 52 -8.59 -13.95 -14.71
CA THR A 52 -8.29 -13.50 -16.08
C THR A 52 -7.07 -12.58 -16.12
N SER A 53 -6.54 -12.29 -17.31
CA SER A 53 -5.40 -11.38 -17.48
C SER A 53 -5.71 -9.96 -16.98
N GLU A 54 -6.94 -9.51 -17.18
CA GLU A 54 -7.44 -8.21 -16.74
C GLU A 54 -7.56 -8.17 -15.21
N GLU A 55 -8.13 -9.22 -14.60
CA GLU A 55 -8.25 -9.34 -13.14
C GLU A 55 -6.86 -9.39 -12.46
N LYS A 56 -5.90 -10.12 -13.03
CA LYS A 56 -4.52 -10.14 -12.54
C LYS A 56 -3.87 -8.76 -12.60
N THR A 57 -4.13 -8.01 -13.67
CA THR A 57 -3.62 -6.65 -13.83
C THR A 57 -4.24 -5.70 -12.80
N ALA A 58 -5.54 -5.83 -12.54
CA ALA A 58 -6.24 -5.06 -11.51
C ALA A 58 -5.68 -5.34 -10.10
N VAL A 59 -5.49 -6.62 -9.74
CA VAL A 59 -4.88 -7.03 -8.45
C VAL A 59 -3.48 -6.44 -8.31
N LYS A 60 -2.64 -6.53 -9.34
CA LYS A 60 -1.28 -5.96 -9.33
C LYS A 60 -1.29 -4.46 -9.09
N SER A 61 -2.15 -3.72 -9.79
CA SER A 61 -2.27 -2.27 -9.62
C SER A 61 -2.70 -1.89 -8.21
N GLN A 62 -3.72 -2.56 -7.67
CA GLN A 62 -4.25 -2.27 -6.33
C GLN A 62 -3.25 -2.61 -5.21
N LEU A 63 -2.51 -3.72 -5.34
CA LEU A 63 -1.42 -4.04 -4.41
C LEU A 63 -0.29 -3.01 -4.48
N LEU A 64 0.06 -2.54 -5.68
CA LEU A 64 1.08 -1.52 -5.87
C LEU A 64 0.67 -0.19 -5.24
N ASP A 65 -0.62 0.18 -5.28
CA ASP A 65 -1.13 1.37 -4.60
C ASP A 65 -1.10 1.25 -3.07
N ILE A 66 -1.38 0.06 -2.52
CA ILE A 66 -1.16 -0.22 -1.08
C ILE A 66 0.34 -0.06 -0.74
N CYS A 67 1.23 -0.61 -1.56
CA CYS A 67 2.68 -0.45 -1.42
C CYS A 67 3.18 0.99 -1.62
N LYS A 68 2.37 1.93 -2.13
CA LYS A 68 2.69 3.38 -2.13
C LYS A 68 2.28 4.08 -0.84
N THR A 69 1.36 3.50 -0.08
CA THR A 69 0.95 4.02 1.24
C THR A 69 1.83 3.50 2.39
N ILE A 70 2.35 2.28 2.26
CA ILE A 70 3.27 1.63 3.21
C ILE A 70 4.66 2.30 3.36
N PRO A 71 5.28 2.96 2.37
CA PRO A 71 6.58 3.61 2.53
C PRO A 71 6.56 4.67 3.63
N ALA A 72 5.41 5.33 3.83
CA ALA A 72 5.20 6.19 4.99
C ALA A 72 5.31 5.42 6.31
N LEU A 73 4.74 4.21 6.40
CA LEU A 73 4.88 3.30 7.55
C LEU A 73 6.32 2.79 7.70
N ALA A 74 7.00 2.42 6.60
CA ALA A 74 8.39 1.96 6.63
C ALA A 74 9.33 3.02 7.21
N ILE A 75 9.10 4.31 6.89
CA ILE A 75 9.82 5.44 7.47
C ILE A 75 9.52 5.59 8.97
N PHE A 76 8.27 5.46 9.40
CA PHE A 76 7.90 5.45 10.82
C PHE A 76 8.49 4.26 11.59
N VAL A 77 8.73 3.15 10.90
CA VAL A 77 9.23 1.90 11.46
C VAL A 77 10.75 1.78 11.29
N LEU A 78 11.48 2.71 10.65
CA LEU A 78 12.90 2.63 10.26
C LEU A 78 13.91 1.99 11.25
N PRO A 79 13.82 2.10 12.59
CA PRO A 79 14.65 1.25 13.46
C PRO A 79 14.31 -0.26 13.38
N PHE A 80 13.04 -0.62 13.18
CA PHE A 80 12.49 -1.97 13.00
C PHE A 80 12.22 -2.36 11.52
N GLY A 81 12.18 -1.40 10.61
CA GLY A 81 11.67 -1.55 9.23
C GLY A 81 12.67 -2.20 8.30
N SER A 82 13.96 -2.01 8.56
CA SER A 82 15.07 -2.67 7.85
C SER A 82 15.08 -4.18 8.10
N ILE A 83 14.85 -4.61 9.35
CA ILE A 83 14.76 -6.04 9.71
C ILE A 83 13.50 -6.67 9.09
N LEU A 84 12.35 -5.99 9.19
CA LEU A 84 11.11 -6.48 8.58
C LEU A 84 11.20 -6.57 7.05
N LEU A 85 11.84 -5.59 6.39
CA LEU A 85 12.05 -5.58 4.95
C LEU A 85 12.97 -6.74 4.52
N ALA A 86 14.03 -7.02 5.27
CA ALA A 86 14.91 -8.17 5.02
C ALA A 86 14.18 -9.52 5.12
N VAL A 87 13.26 -9.65 6.08
CA VAL A 87 12.40 -10.84 6.21
C VAL A 87 11.42 -10.91 5.03
N LEU A 88 10.74 -9.81 4.69
CA LEU A 88 9.79 -9.77 3.57
C LEU A 88 10.43 -10.15 2.24
N ILE A 89 11.64 -9.66 1.94
CA ILE A 89 12.39 -10.01 0.72
C ILE A 89 12.66 -11.52 0.66
N LYS A 90 12.94 -12.16 1.80
CA LYS A 90 13.24 -13.59 1.87
C LYS A 90 12.00 -14.49 1.70
N PHE A 91 10.81 -13.97 2.00
CA PHE A 91 9.55 -14.71 1.94
C PHE A 91 8.62 -14.33 0.77
N LEU A 92 8.86 -13.23 0.06
CA LEU A 92 8.08 -12.88 -1.13
C LEU A 92 8.66 -13.52 -2.41
N PRO A 93 7.88 -14.33 -3.14
CA PRO A 93 8.34 -15.01 -4.35
C PRO A 93 8.16 -14.15 -5.62
N PHE A 94 8.42 -12.83 -5.60
CA PHE A 94 8.36 -12.00 -6.81
C PHE A 94 9.32 -10.80 -6.79
N LYS A 95 9.90 -10.50 -7.96
CA LYS A 95 10.89 -9.44 -8.22
C LYS A 95 10.22 -8.05 -8.14
N ILE A 96 10.10 -7.53 -6.92
CA ILE A 96 9.61 -6.16 -6.62
C ILE A 96 10.74 -5.14 -6.46
N LEU A 97 12.01 -5.58 -6.56
CA LEU A 97 13.17 -4.71 -6.48
C LEU A 97 13.27 -3.86 -7.76
N PRO A 98 13.50 -2.54 -7.66
CA PRO A 98 13.67 -1.70 -8.85
C PRO A 98 14.82 -2.22 -9.71
N THR A 99 14.65 -2.18 -11.02
CA THR A 99 15.56 -2.86 -11.97
C THR A 99 17.01 -2.42 -11.85
N ALA A 100 17.26 -1.18 -11.41
CA ALA A 100 18.58 -0.59 -11.18
C ALA A 100 19.39 -1.26 -10.06
N PHE A 101 18.76 -2.06 -9.21
CA PHE A 101 19.41 -2.83 -8.15
C PHE A 101 19.64 -4.30 -8.53
N ASN A 102 19.33 -4.69 -9.78
CA ASN A 102 19.81 -5.97 -10.28
C ASN A 102 21.28 -5.82 -10.62
N GLU A 103 22.12 -6.66 -10.02
CA GLU A 103 23.53 -6.77 -10.38
C GLU A 103 23.62 -7.19 -11.85
N PRO A 104 24.37 -6.47 -12.70
CA PRO A 104 24.54 -6.86 -14.09
C PRO A 104 25.24 -8.23 -14.15
N PRO A 105 24.91 -9.09 -15.12
CA PRO A 105 25.55 -10.39 -15.25
C PRO A 105 27.07 -10.19 -15.37
N GLU A 106 27.80 -10.87 -14.48
CA GLU A 106 29.26 -10.95 -14.55
C GLU A 106 29.63 -11.65 -15.86
N ASN A 107 30.43 -10.95 -16.67
CA ASN A 107 31.06 -11.38 -17.92
C ASN A 107 30.30 -11.11 -19.24
N PRO A 108 30.62 -10.02 -19.96
CA PRO A 108 30.33 -9.90 -21.38
C PRO A 108 31.39 -10.67 -22.18
N GLU A 109 31.03 -11.82 -22.77
CA GLU A 109 31.86 -12.44 -23.81
C GLU A 109 32.00 -11.46 -25.00
N PRO A 110 33.22 -11.22 -25.51
CA PRO A 110 33.42 -10.35 -26.67
C PRO A 110 32.94 -11.03 -27.96
N PRO A 111 32.29 -10.29 -28.88
CA PRO A 111 31.82 -10.85 -30.14
C PRO A 111 33.00 -11.28 -31.03
N SER A 112 32.89 -12.49 -31.61
CA SER A 112 33.80 -13.06 -32.62
C SER A 112 33.58 -12.45 -34.00
#